data_AF-A0A1G0NNS0-F1
#
_entry.id   AF-A0A1G0NNS0-F1
#
_cell.length_a   1.000
_cell.length_b   1.000
_cell.length_c   1.000
_cell.angle_alpha   90.00
_cell.angle_beta   90.00
_cell.angle_gamma   90.00
#
_symmetry.space_group_name_H-M   'P 1'
#
loop_
_entity.id
_entity.type
_entity.pdbx_description
1 polymer ?
#
loop_
_entity_poly.entity_id
_entity_poly.type
_entity_poly.pdbx_seq_one_letter_code
_entity_poly.pdbx_strand_id
1 'polypeptide(L)'
;MRNARQVIANGGWAAAGAVVVPWKPDLGWALLLGSLATAQADTWATEIGAHASRPPRLITTAHPVPAGTSGGVTPLGTTAGVLGAMVLGGLGVLLGVPLRIAAIGTVVGVLGMMVDSVLGATLESRAWLDNDGVNLAATSVGALASAALTQTVGS
;
A
#
# COMPACT_ATOMS: atom_id res chain seq x y z
N MET A 1 -10.42 13.71 11.26
CA MET A 1 -10.67 12.66 12.26
C MET A 1 -10.73 11.34 11.50
N ARG A 2 -9.92 10.33 11.85
CA ARG A 2 -9.92 9.03 11.16
C ARG A 2 -11.28 8.36 11.34
N ASN A 3 -12.06 8.23 10.27
CA ASN A 3 -13.35 7.55 10.32
C ASN A 3 -13.11 6.03 10.50
N ALA A 4 -13.96 5.32 11.24
CA ALA A 4 -13.85 3.87 11.44
C ALA A 4 -13.74 3.08 10.13
N ARG A 5 -14.28 3.63 9.03
CA ARG A 5 -14.11 3.13 7.66
C ARG A 5 -12.67 3.08 7.20
N GLN A 6 -11.86 4.09 7.51
CA GLN A 6 -10.45 4.17 7.13
C GLN A 6 -9.61 3.09 7.85
N VAL A 7 -9.96 2.78 9.11
CA VAL A 7 -9.32 1.70 9.88
C VAL A 7 -9.67 0.33 9.31
N ILE A 8 -10.93 0.12 8.93
CA ILE A 8 -11.38 -1.13 8.30
C ILE A 8 -10.78 -1.27 6.89
N ALA A 9 -10.72 -0.18 6.12
CA ALA A 9 -10.19 -0.18 4.76
C ALA A 9 -8.71 -0.58 4.72
N ASN A 10 -7.90 -0.08 5.65
CA ASN A 10 -6.47 -0.34 5.67
C ASN A 10 -6.09 -1.58 6.51
N GLY A 11 -6.89 -1.91 7.52
CA GLY A 11 -6.63 -3.02 8.45
C GLY A 11 -7.41 -4.31 8.18
N GLY A 12 -8.45 -4.29 7.34
CA GLY A 12 -9.35 -5.43 7.14
C GLY A 12 -8.65 -6.66 6.57
N TRP A 13 -7.87 -6.49 5.50
CA TRP A 13 -7.07 -7.55 4.92
C TRP A 13 -5.94 -8.02 5.83
N ALA A 14 -5.38 -7.11 6.63
CA ALA A 14 -4.37 -7.45 7.62
C ALA A 14 -4.95 -8.33 8.73
N ALA A 15 -6.12 -7.98 9.24
CA ALA A 15 -6.85 -8.78 10.22
C ALA A 15 -7.27 -10.14 9.65
N ALA A 16 -7.79 -10.18 8.41
CA ALA A 16 -8.12 -11.43 7.73
C ALA A 16 -6.87 -12.31 7.56
N GLY A 17 -5.75 -11.74 7.14
CA GLY A 17 -4.47 -12.44 7.04
C GLY A 17 -4.01 -13.00 8.38
N ALA A 18 -4.05 -12.19 9.45
CA ALA A 18 -3.69 -12.60 10.81
C ALA A 18 -4.55 -13.77 11.31
N VAL A 19 -5.86 -13.74 11.03
CA VAL A 19 -6.76 -14.86 11.30
C VAL A 19 -6.31 -16.08 10.52
N VAL A 20 -5.94 -15.98 9.24
CA VAL A 20 -5.55 -17.14 8.41
C VAL A 20 -4.20 -17.78 8.81
N VAL A 21 -3.27 -17.03 9.42
CA VAL A 21 -1.89 -17.48 9.72
C VAL A 21 -1.82 -18.86 10.42
N PRO A 22 -2.61 -19.19 11.46
CA PRO A 22 -2.53 -20.48 12.15
C PRO A 22 -2.91 -21.69 11.28
N TRP A 23 -3.71 -21.49 10.23
CA TRP A 23 -4.18 -22.58 9.37
C TRP A 23 -3.45 -22.65 8.03
N LYS A 24 -3.07 -21.50 7.46
CA LYS A 24 -2.34 -21.39 6.20
C LYS A 24 -1.31 -20.27 6.31
N PRO A 25 -0.14 -20.52 6.92
CA PRO A 25 0.82 -19.47 7.30
C PRO A 25 1.26 -18.64 6.09
N ASP A 26 1.64 -19.28 4.98
CA ASP A 26 2.11 -18.58 3.79
C ASP A 26 1.04 -17.64 3.22
N LEU A 27 -0.21 -18.09 3.14
CA LEU A 27 -1.33 -17.28 2.66
C LEU A 27 -1.67 -16.15 3.65
N GLY A 28 -1.73 -16.45 4.94
CA GLY A 28 -2.05 -15.49 5.98
C GLY A 28 -1.04 -14.36 6.05
N TRP A 29 0.26 -14.70 6.01
CA TRP A 29 1.34 -13.72 5.98
C TRP A 29 1.37 -12.91 4.69
N ALA A 30 1.09 -13.54 3.54
CA ALA A 30 1.04 -12.84 2.26
C ALA A 30 -0.08 -11.77 2.24
N LEU A 31 -1.28 -12.13 2.69
CA LEU A 31 -2.40 -11.19 2.82
C LEU A 31 -2.05 -10.04 3.78
N LEU A 32 -1.53 -10.39 4.96
CA LEU A 32 -1.21 -9.43 6.02
C LEU A 32 -0.14 -8.44 5.59
N LEU A 33 1.03 -8.94 5.18
CA LEU A 33 2.15 -8.08 4.79
C LEU A 33 1.83 -7.30 3.51
N GLY A 34 1.15 -7.90 2.54
CA GLY A 34 0.76 -7.22 1.30
C GLY A 34 -0.12 -6.00 1.54
N SER A 35 -1.17 -6.14 2.37
CA SER A 35 -2.04 -5.01 2.70
C SER A 35 -1.35 -3.98 3.60
N LEU A 36 -0.63 -4.41 4.64
CA LEU A 36 -0.01 -3.48 5.58
C LEU A 36 1.17 -2.73 4.95
N ALA A 37 1.99 -3.38 4.13
CA ALA A 37 3.06 -2.73 3.41
C ALA A 37 2.52 -1.69 2.42
N THR A 38 1.40 -2.00 1.75
CA THR A 38 0.71 -1.03 0.87
C THR A 38 0.24 0.19 1.64
N ALA A 39 -0.53 -0.02 2.72
CA ALA A 39 -1.04 1.07 3.53
C ALA A 39 0.09 1.91 4.16
N GLN A 40 1.16 1.25 4.61
CA GLN A 40 2.30 1.96 5.20
C GLN A 40 3.06 2.78 4.17
N ALA A 41 3.30 2.21 2.99
CA ALA A 41 3.96 2.90 1.89
C ALA A 41 3.18 4.15 1.48
N ASP A 42 1.86 4.03 1.32
CA ASP A 42 1.00 5.16 0.98
C ASP A 42 1.02 6.25 2.06
N THR A 43 0.90 5.86 3.33
CA THR A 43 0.94 6.79 4.47
C THR A 43 2.25 7.57 4.50
N TRP A 44 3.39 6.89 4.36
CA TRP A 44 4.69 7.58 4.38
C TRP A 44 4.89 8.43 3.12
N ALA A 45 4.40 7.97 1.97
CA ALA A 45 4.50 8.72 0.73
C ALA A 45 3.73 10.05 0.80
N THR A 46 2.53 10.03 1.39
CA THR A 46 1.69 11.22 1.54
C THR A 46 2.18 12.14 2.67
N GLU A 47 2.43 11.61 3.88
CA GLU A 47 2.85 12.41 5.03
C GLU A 47 4.24 13.05 4.84
N ILE A 48 5.21 12.27 4.34
CA ILE A 48 6.57 12.80 4.11
C ILE A 48 6.62 13.58 2.80
N GLY A 49 5.89 13.13 1.77
CA GLY A 49 5.79 13.83 0.48
C GLY A 49 5.15 15.22 0.57
N ALA A 50 4.28 15.46 1.56
CA ALA A 50 3.70 16.78 1.82
C ALA A 50 4.75 17.85 2.18
N HIS A 51 5.94 17.42 2.64
CA HIS A 51 7.05 18.31 2.99
C HIS A 51 8.02 18.53 1.82
N ALA A 52 7.69 18.06 0.60
CA ALA A 52 8.54 18.22 -0.56
C ALA A 52 8.66 19.70 -0.98
N SER A 53 9.88 20.15 -1.28
CA SER A 53 10.15 21.52 -1.72
C SER A 53 9.66 21.81 -3.15
N ARG A 54 9.27 20.79 -3.91
CA ARG A 54 8.75 20.90 -5.28
C ARG A 54 7.29 20.50 -5.32
N PRO A 55 6.46 21.13 -6.16
CA PRO A 55 5.05 20.75 -6.28
C PRO A 55 4.92 19.28 -6.73
N PRO A 56 3.96 18.52 -6.17
CA PRO A 56 3.63 17.19 -6.66
C PRO A 56 3.25 17.20 -8.13
N ARG A 57 3.41 16.06 -8.79
CA ARG A 57 3.00 15.85 -10.18
C ARG A 57 1.99 14.72 -10.25
N LEU A 58 0.95 14.84 -11.07
CA LEU A 58 0.02 13.74 -11.28
C LEU A 58 0.74 12.52 -11.83
N ILE A 59 0.49 11.35 -11.24
CA ILE A 59 1.12 10.10 -11.69
C ILE A 59 0.76 9.72 -13.14
N THR A 60 -0.40 10.19 -13.63
CA THR A 60 -0.92 9.85 -14.97
C THR A 60 -0.40 10.78 -16.06
N THR A 61 -0.20 12.08 -15.77
CA THR A 61 0.13 13.10 -16.79
C THR A 61 1.44 13.84 -16.55
N ALA A 62 2.08 13.63 -15.39
CA ALA A 62 3.27 14.35 -14.92
C ALA A 62 3.10 15.88 -14.80
N HIS A 63 1.87 16.40 -14.92
CA HIS A 63 1.59 17.83 -14.73
C HIS A 63 1.70 18.21 -13.24
N PRO A 64 2.34 19.36 -12.93
CA PRO A 64 2.37 19.88 -11.56
C PRO A 64 0.97 20.17 -11.03
N VAL A 65 0.71 19.80 -9.78
CA VAL A 65 -0.55 20.03 -9.08
C VAL A 65 -0.32 20.59 -7.68
N PRO A 66 -1.32 21.25 -7.07
CA PRO A 66 -1.23 21.69 -5.69
C PRO A 66 -0.94 20.54 -4.71
N ALA A 67 -0.22 20.85 -3.63
CA ALA A 67 -0.02 19.88 -2.54
C ALA A 67 -1.37 19.41 -1.97
N GLY A 68 -1.48 18.10 -1.72
CA GLY A 68 -2.74 17.47 -1.28
C GLY A 68 -3.70 17.08 -2.40
N THR A 69 -3.32 17.25 -3.67
CA THR A 69 -4.11 16.72 -4.81
C THR A 69 -3.99 15.19 -4.87
N SER A 70 -5.12 14.49 -4.89
CA SER A 70 -5.15 13.02 -5.06
C SER A 70 -4.44 12.57 -6.33
N GLY A 71 -3.59 11.56 -6.19
CA GLY A 71 -2.72 11.05 -7.25
C GLY A 71 -1.52 11.93 -7.61
N GLY A 72 -1.25 12.98 -6.82
CA GLY A 72 -0.03 13.76 -6.88
C GLY A 72 1.13 13.04 -6.19
N VAL A 73 2.21 12.78 -6.93
CA VAL A 73 3.41 12.12 -6.42
C VAL A 73 4.62 13.06 -6.41
N THR A 74 5.51 12.88 -5.43
CA THR A 74 6.79 13.57 -5.33
C THR A 74 7.92 12.56 -5.18
N PRO A 75 9.15 12.84 -5.66
CA PRO A 75 10.28 11.93 -5.45
C PRO A 75 10.58 11.66 -3.97
N LEU A 76 10.39 12.66 -3.11
CA LEU A 76 10.53 12.52 -1.66
C LEU A 76 9.48 11.55 -1.10
N GLY A 77 8.20 11.75 -1.47
CA GLY A 77 7.11 10.86 -1.08
C GLY A 77 7.32 9.44 -1.59
N THR A 78 7.65 9.25 -2.87
CA THR A 78 7.93 7.91 -3.42
C THR A 78 9.06 7.20 -2.67
N THR A 79 10.14 7.91 -2.37
CA THR A 79 11.27 7.33 -1.61
C THR A 79 10.82 6.96 -0.19
N ALA A 80 10.09 7.84 0.48
CA ALA A 80 9.52 7.58 1.80
C ALA A 80 8.58 6.36 1.80
N GLY A 81 7.71 6.24 0.80
CA GLY A 81 6.82 5.08 0.67
C GLY A 81 7.58 3.76 0.45
N VAL A 82 8.65 3.79 -0.35
CA VAL A 82 9.55 2.62 -0.49
C VAL A 82 10.19 2.24 0.84
N LEU A 83 10.69 3.22 1.61
CA LEU A 83 11.22 2.95 2.96
C LEU A 83 10.15 2.37 3.88
N GLY A 84 8.92 2.88 3.83
CA GLY A 84 7.78 2.39 4.63
C GLY A 84 7.46 0.93 4.33
N ALA A 85 7.40 0.54 3.06
CA ALA A 85 7.22 -0.85 2.65
C ALA A 85 8.37 -1.74 3.16
N MET A 86 9.62 -1.28 3.04
CA MET A 86 10.80 -2.03 3.50
C MET A 86 10.80 -2.24 5.01
N VAL A 87 10.35 -1.26 5.81
CA VAL A 87 10.20 -1.42 7.25
C VAL A 87 9.23 -2.55 7.56
N LEU A 88 8.08 -2.61 6.90
CA LEU A 88 7.09 -3.67 7.09
C LEU A 88 7.61 -5.04 6.65
N GLY A 89 8.32 -5.11 5.52
CA GLY A 89 9.00 -6.33 5.08
C GLY A 89 10.05 -6.81 6.08
N GLY A 90 10.91 -5.92 6.55
CA GLY A 90 11.95 -6.22 7.53
C GLY A 90 11.39 -6.68 8.88
N LEU A 91 10.31 -6.05 9.36
CA LEU A 91 9.58 -6.50 10.54
C LEU A 91 8.98 -7.89 10.33
N GLY A 92 8.44 -8.18 9.14
CA GLY A 92 8.00 -9.53 8.77
C GLY A 92 9.11 -10.56 8.93
N VAL A 93 10.31 -10.30 8.40
CA VAL A 93 11.47 -11.20 8.55
C VAL A 93 11.83 -11.39 10.03
N LEU A 94 11.85 -10.31 10.82
CA LEU A 94 12.15 -10.37 12.26
C LEU A 94 11.14 -11.21 13.04
N LEU A 95 9.88 -11.20 12.61
CA LEU A 95 8.79 -12.00 13.19
C LEU A 95 8.74 -13.45 12.65
N GLY A 96 9.74 -13.86 11.86
CA GLY A 96 9.86 -15.22 11.34
C GLY A 96 9.08 -15.49 10.05
N VAL A 97 8.58 -14.46 9.37
CA VAL A 97 7.98 -14.62 8.04
C VAL A 97 9.06 -15.04 7.04
N PRO A 98 8.82 -16.05 6.18
CA PRO A 98 9.78 -16.44 5.15
C PRO A 98 10.22 -15.25 4.30
N LEU A 99 11.53 -15.10 4.08
CA LEU A 99 12.12 -13.98 3.32
C LEU A 99 11.44 -13.76 1.97
N ARG A 100 11.07 -14.85 1.28
CA ARG A 100 10.30 -14.82 0.02
C ARG A 100 9.01 -14.01 0.16
N ILE A 101 8.20 -14.30 1.18
CA ILE A 101 6.89 -13.67 1.41
C ILE A 101 7.08 -12.21 1.84
N ALA A 102 8.08 -11.94 2.70
CA ALA A 102 8.41 -10.58 3.10
C ALA A 102 8.88 -9.72 1.91
N ALA A 103 9.70 -10.28 1.01
CA ALA A 103 10.15 -9.61 -0.20
C ALA A 103 8.99 -9.35 -1.17
N ILE A 104 8.13 -10.36 -1.41
CA ILE A 104 6.92 -10.19 -2.22
C ILE A 104 6.03 -9.09 -1.63
N GLY A 105 5.74 -9.15 -0.32
CA GLY A 105 4.93 -8.15 0.36
C GLY A 105 5.51 -6.73 0.28
N THR A 106 6.83 -6.59 0.35
CA THR A 106 7.52 -5.29 0.20
C THR A 106 7.34 -4.74 -1.21
N VAL A 107 7.62 -5.53 -2.24
CA VAL A 107 7.49 -5.11 -3.65
C VAL A 107 6.03 -4.78 -3.96
N VAL A 108 5.11 -5.65 -3.54
CA VAL A 108 3.68 -5.43 -3.71
C VAL A 108 3.20 -4.21 -2.94
N GLY A 109 3.74 -3.93 -1.75
CA GLY A 109 3.43 -2.71 -0.99
C GLY A 109 3.81 -1.43 -1.74
N VAL A 110 5.00 -1.41 -2.35
CA VAL A 110 5.45 -0.31 -3.21
C VAL A 110 4.56 -0.16 -4.43
N LEU A 111 4.18 -1.26 -5.09
CA LEU A 111 3.28 -1.21 -6.23
C LEU A 111 1.86 -0.76 -5.82
N GLY A 112 1.39 -1.19 -4.65
CA GLY A 112 0.10 -0.83 -4.09
C GLY A 112 -0.04 0.68 -3.88
N MET A 113 0.97 1.37 -3.34
CA MET A 113 0.93 2.83 -3.22
C MET A 113 0.90 3.54 -4.59
N MET A 114 1.49 2.94 -5.62
CA MET A 114 1.41 3.48 -6.99
C MET A 114 0.00 3.28 -7.56
N VAL A 115 -0.63 2.14 -7.28
CA VAL A 115 -2.03 1.89 -7.64
C VAL A 115 -2.94 2.90 -6.94
N ASP A 116 -2.74 3.17 -5.65
CA ASP A 116 -3.49 4.20 -4.92
C ASP A 116 -3.41 5.55 -5.65
N SER A 117 -2.20 6.00 -5.96
CA SER A 117 -1.99 7.26 -6.70
C SER A 117 -2.69 7.28 -8.06
N VAL A 118 -2.69 6.16 -8.80
CA VAL A 118 -3.38 6.06 -10.09
C VAL A 118 -4.90 6.13 -9.90
N LEU A 119 -5.43 5.43 -8.91
CA LEU A 119 -6.86 5.43 -8.58
C LEU A 119 -7.31 6.81 -8.09
N GLY A 120 -6.51 7.49 -7.26
CA GLY A 120 -6.76 8.87 -6.85
C GLY A 120 -6.79 9.84 -8.03
N ALA A 121 -5.82 9.72 -8.96
CA ALA A 121 -5.77 10.56 -10.15
C ALA A 121 -6.95 10.32 -11.13
N THR A 122 -7.56 9.14 -11.12
CA THR A 122 -8.54 8.73 -12.14
C THR A 122 -9.97 8.63 -11.63
N LEU A 123 -10.19 8.03 -10.45
CA LEU A 123 -11.50 7.73 -9.89
C LEU A 123 -11.92 8.77 -8.85
N GLU A 124 -11.02 9.14 -7.94
CA GLU A 124 -11.33 10.15 -6.92
C GLU A 124 -11.46 11.55 -7.55
N SER A 125 -10.60 11.88 -8.51
CA SER A 125 -10.71 13.13 -9.28
C SER A 125 -12.04 13.28 -10.03
N ARG A 126 -12.74 12.17 -10.30
CA ARG A 126 -14.08 12.13 -10.94
C ARG A 126 -15.22 11.93 -9.94
N ALA A 127 -14.92 11.92 -8.63
CA ALA A 127 -15.87 11.62 -7.56
C ALA A 127 -16.57 10.25 -7.68
N TRP A 128 -15.93 9.28 -8.32
CA TRP A 128 -16.45 7.90 -8.42
C TRP A 128 -16.15 7.10 -7.14
N LEU A 129 -15.01 7.39 -6.51
CA LEU A 129 -14.63 6.87 -5.21
C LEU A 129 -14.25 8.04 -4.31
N ASP A 130 -14.46 7.86 -3.01
CA ASP A 130 -13.84 8.69 -1.98
C ASP A 130 -12.43 8.17 -1.66
N ASN A 131 -11.67 8.97 -0.90
CA ASN A 131 -10.33 8.59 -0.45
C ASN A 131 -10.31 7.23 0.27
N ASP A 132 -11.33 6.91 1.06
CA ASP A 132 -11.43 5.63 1.77
C ASP A 132 -11.62 4.46 0.79
N GLY A 133 -12.41 4.63 -0.28
CA GLY A 133 -12.61 3.65 -1.32
C GLY A 133 -11.35 3.39 -2.16
N VAL A 134 -10.58 4.44 -2.46
CA VAL A 134 -9.28 4.32 -3.14
C VAL A 134 -8.28 3.55 -2.28
N ASN A 135 -8.16 3.92 -1.01
CA ASN A 135 -7.32 3.24 -0.03
C ASN A 135 -7.68 1.75 0.10
N LEU A 136 -8.97 1.44 0.22
CA LEU A 136 -9.45 0.05 0.28
C LEU A 136 -9.11 -0.73 -0.99
N ALA A 137 -9.26 -0.13 -2.17
CA ALA A 137 -8.92 -0.77 -3.43
C ALA A 137 -7.41 -1.06 -3.52
N ALA A 138 -6.56 -0.09 -3.14
CA ALA A 138 -5.13 -0.25 -3.14
C ALA A 138 -4.66 -1.36 -2.17
N THR A 139 -5.14 -1.36 -0.93
CA THR A 139 -4.77 -2.40 0.05
C THR A 139 -5.31 -3.77 -0.31
N SER A 140 -6.48 -3.84 -0.98
CA SER A 140 -7.01 -5.09 -1.55
C SER A 140 -6.12 -5.63 -2.66
N VAL A 141 -5.67 -4.77 -3.58
CA VAL A 141 -4.69 -5.15 -4.61
C VAL A 141 -3.41 -5.65 -3.94
N GLY A 142 -2.93 -4.95 -2.92
CA GLY A 142 -1.75 -5.37 -2.15
C GLY A 142 -1.88 -6.76 -1.52
N ALA A 143 -3.00 -7.02 -0.84
CA ALA A 143 -3.27 -8.31 -0.23
C ALA A 143 -3.35 -9.45 -1.27
N LEU A 144 -4.17 -9.26 -2.30
CA LEU A 144 -4.48 -10.29 -3.29
C LEU A 144 -3.29 -10.58 -4.21
N ALA A 145 -2.55 -9.56 -4.65
CA ALA A 145 -1.35 -9.74 -5.47
C ALA A 145 -0.26 -10.47 -4.69
N SER A 146 -0.03 -10.10 -3.43
CA SER A 146 0.94 -10.78 -2.56
C SER A 146 0.56 -12.25 -2.35
N ALA A 147 -0.71 -12.54 -2.11
CA ALA A 147 -1.22 -13.91 -1.96
C ALA A 147 -1.08 -14.73 -3.26
N ALA A 148 -1.38 -14.15 -4.42
CA ALA A 148 -1.24 -14.82 -5.71
C ALA A 148 0.23 -15.11 -6.06
N LEU A 149 1.12 -14.13 -5.87
CA LEU A 149 2.55 -14.29 -6.11
C LEU A 149 3.18 -15.31 -5.17
N THR A 150 2.79 -15.32 -3.90
CA THR A 150 3.32 -16.29 -2.93
C THR A 150 2.97 -17.73 -3.32
N GLN A 151 1.78 -17.96 -3.88
CA GLN A 151 1.33 -19.29 -4.31
C GLN A 151 1.99 -19.75 -5.62
N THR A 152 2.31 -18.83 -6.53
CA THR A 152 2.93 -19.14 -7.83
C THR A 152 4.45 -19.31 -7.76
N VAL A 153 5.13 -18.62 -6.83
CA VAL A 153 6.58 -18.76 -6.62
C VAL A 153 6.89 -19.88 -5.62
N GLY A 154 5.88 -20.35 -4.88
CA GLY A 154 6.00 -21.46 -3.92
C GLY A 154 5.77 -22.86 -4.52
N SER A 155 5.35 -22.95 -5.77
CA SER A 155 5.16 -24.20 -6.54
C SER A 155 6.38 -24.53 -7.39
#